data_AF-A0A6P5G8T4-F1
#
_entry.id   AF-A0A6P5G8T4-F1
#
_cell.length_a   1.000
_cell.length_b   1.000
_cell.length_c   1.000
_cell.angle_alpha   90.00
_cell.angle_beta   90.00
_cell.angle_gamma   90.00
#
_symmetry.space_group_name_H-M   'P 1'
#
loop_
_entity.id
_entity.type
_entity.pdbx_description
1 polymer ?
#
loop_
_entity_poly.entity_id
_entity_poly.type
_entity_poly.pdbx_seq_one_letter_code
_entity_poly.pdbx_strand_id
1 'polypeptide(L)'
;MGIKELMISFIFTTFLLSLLFIPSVLPFSIFQSSNHSNSSGRPEKPYPVSFAYLISASKGDVNRLKRTLTAIYHPANYYLLHLDLEATPEERHLLTQFVSDHPTFSLIGNVWIVHKSNLVTYRGPSMLSTTLHGLSILLRRCQWDWFINLSASDYPLITQDDLITAFSNLPRDLSFVEHTSHLGWKIRKRARPIIIDPALYSLNKSEIIR
;
A
#
# COMPACT_ATOMS: atom_id res chain seq x y z
N MET A 1 -15.78 35.92 -41.18
CA MET A 1 -15.60 35.81 -39.73
C MET A 1 -14.46 36.73 -39.35
N GLY A 2 -14.76 37.81 -38.63
CA GLY A 2 -13.77 38.86 -38.35
C GLY A 2 -12.74 38.39 -37.33
N ILE A 3 -11.53 38.95 -37.37
CA ILE A 3 -10.45 38.66 -36.38
C ILE A 3 -10.98 38.79 -34.93
N LYS A 4 -11.91 39.72 -34.70
CA LYS A 4 -12.58 39.93 -33.41
C LYS A 4 -13.43 38.73 -32.96
N GLU A 5 -14.17 38.09 -33.86
CA GLU A 5 -15.00 36.92 -33.55
C GLU A 5 -14.14 35.71 -33.21
N LEU A 6 -13.00 35.57 -33.90
CA LEU A 6 -12.03 34.51 -33.66
C LEU A 6 -11.33 34.68 -32.31
N MET A 7 -10.98 35.92 -31.94
CA MET A 7 -10.43 36.22 -30.61
C MET A 7 -11.42 35.93 -29.48
N ILE A 8 -12.71 36.26 -29.65
CA ILE A 8 -13.73 35.98 -28.64
C ILE A 8 -13.89 34.47 -28.44
N SER A 9 -13.94 33.71 -29.53
CA SER A 9 -14.01 32.25 -29.46
C SER A 9 -12.79 31.64 -28.75
N PHE A 10 -11.59 32.14 -29.04
CA PHE A 10 -10.36 31.66 -28.40
C PHE A 10 -10.28 31.99 -26.90
N ILE A 11 -10.72 33.19 -26.49
CA ILE A 11 -10.79 33.57 -25.07
C ILE A 11 -11.83 32.70 -24.34
N PHE A 12 -12.98 32.46 -24.97
CA PHE A 12 -14.02 31.63 -24.37
C PHE A 12 -13.59 30.18 -24.20
N THR A 13 -12.92 29.58 -25.20
CA THR A 13 -12.44 28.20 -25.12
C THR A 13 -11.31 28.05 -24.11
N THR A 14 -10.37 28.99 -24.04
CA THR A 14 -9.29 28.97 -23.04
C THR A 14 -9.82 29.16 -21.62
N PHE A 15 -10.82 30.03 -21.42
CA PHE A 15 -11.50 30.18 -20.13
C PHE A 15 -12.23 28.89 -19.71
N LEU A 16 -12.98 28.26 -20.63
CA LEU A 16 -13.67 27.00 -20.36
C LEU A 16 -12.68 25.86 -20.06
N LEU A 17 -11.55 25.80 -20.77
CA LEU A 17 -10.50 24.83 -20.51
C LEU A 17 -9.84 25.07 -19.14
N SER A 18 -9.64 26.32 -18.75
CA SER A 18 -9.06 26.67 -17.44
C SER A 18 -9.95 26.18 -16.28
N LEU A 19 -11.28 26.25 -16.42
CA LEU A 19 -12.24 25.73 -15.46
C LEU A 19 -12.16 24.20 -15.29
N LEU A 20 -11.81 23.46 -16.33
CA LEU A 20 -11.60 22.01 -16.26
C LEU A 20 -10.27 21.61 -15.59
N PHE A 21 -9.30 22.53 -15.55
CA PHE A 21 -7.98 22.32 -14.92
C PHE A 21 -7.84 22.99 -13.55
N ILE A 22 -8.88 23.63 -13.01
CA ILE A 22 -8.90 24.01 -11.59
C ILE A 22 -8.92 22.69 -10.82
N PRO A 23 -7.83 22.29 -10.14
CA PRO A 23 -7.93 21.21 -9.18
C PRO A 23 -8.97 21.70 -8.18
N SER A 24 -9.95 20.89 -7.80
CA SER A 24 -10.84 21.22 -6.69
C SER A 24 -10.00 21.51 -5.45
N VAL A 25 -9.61 22.78 -5.26
CA VAL A 25 -8.97 23.28 -4.05
C VAL A 25 -10.11 23.45 -3.06
N LEU A 26 -10.66 22.31 -2.61
CA LEU A 26 -11.16 22.26 -1.27
C LEU A 26 -9.98 22.66 -0.38
N PRO A 27 -10.10 23.68 0.47
CA PRO A 27 -9.07 23.92 1.46
C PRO A 27 -9.09 22.70 2.38
N PHE A 28 -8.20 21.73 2.11
CA PHE A 28 -7.81 20.76 3.11
C PHE A 28 -7.17 21.59 4.20
N SER A 29 -7.92 21.75 5.29
CA SER A 29 -7.47 22.37 6.52
C SER A 29 -6.09 21.81 6.86
N ILE A 30 -5.10 22.69 6.77
CA ILE A 30 -3.74 22.44 7.19
C ILE A 30 -3.81 21.96 8.65
N PHE A 31 -3.20 20.80 8.87
CA PHE A 31 -2.76 20.23 10.15
C PHE A 31 -2.87 21.22 11.31
N GLN A 32 -3.95 21.12 12.09
CA GLN A 32 -3.96 21.71 13.42
C GLN A 32 -3.11 20.77 14.29
N SER A 33 -1.89 21.21 14.61
CA SER A 33 -1.09 20.59 15.65
C SER A 33 -1.89 20.68 16.95
N SER A 34 -2.56 19.59 17.32
CA SER A 34 -3.17 19.48 18.64
C SER A 34 -2.05 19.19 19.63
N ASN A 35 -1.72 20.20 20.43
CA ASN A 35 -1.05 20.02 21.71
C ASN A 35 -1.91 19.06 22.55
N HIS A 36 -1.58 17.77 22.55
CA HIS A 36 -2.27 16.79 23.39
C HIS A 36 -1.66 16.81 24.80
N SER A 37 -2.11 17.78 25.60
CA SER A 37 -2.19 17.62 27.04
C SER A 37 -3.47 16.82 27.40
N ASN A 38 -3.25 15.62 27.93
CA ASN A 38 -4.08 14.81 28.85
C ASN A 38 -5.61 14.68 28.65
N SER A 39 -5.98 13.44 28.31
CA SER A 39 -7.13 12.65 28.80
C SER A 39 -8.54 13.27 28.78
N SER A 40 -9.32 12.91 27.74
CA SER A 40 -10.75 12.64 27.88
C SER A 40 -11.29 11.82 26.68
N GLY A 41 -11.59 10.53 26.92
CA GLY A 41 -12.64 9.81 26.20
C GLY A 41 -12.41 9.36 24.75
N ARG A 42 -11.24 8.85 24.37
CA ARG A 42 -11.21 7.89 23.25
C ARG A 42 -11.80 6.58 23.76
N PRO A 43 -12.73 5.91 23.04
CA PRO A 43 -13.11 4.54 23.39
C PRO A 43 -11.81 3.75 23.53
N GLU A 44 -11.63 3.06 24.65
CA GLU A 44 -10.43 2.26 24.87
C GLU A 44 -10.28 1.34 23.66
N LYS A 45 -9.18 1.53 22.90
CA LYS A 45 -8.85 0.56 21.86
C LYS A 45 -8.73 -0.78 22.58
N PRO A 46 -9.38 -1.85 22.10
CA PRO A 46 -9.32 -3.15 22.76
C PRO A 46 -7.89 -3.71 22.83
N TYR A 47 -6.96 -3.14 22.06
CA TYR A 47 -5.56 -3.52 22.01
C TYR A 47 -4.63 -2.30 22.09
N PRO A 48 -3.46 -2.43 22.73
CA PRO A 48 -2.54 -1.29 22.97
C PRO A 48 -1.82 -0.82 21.70
N VAL A 49 -1.68 -1.70 20.70
CA VAL A 49 -1.14 -1.41 19.38
C VAL A 49 -1.89 -2.21 18.32
N SER A 50 -1.86 -1.68 17.10
CA SER A 50 -2.40 -2.28 15.90
C SER A 50 -1.38 -2.20 14.77
N PHE A 51 -1.30 -3.27 13.99
CA PHE A 51 -0.42 -3.39 12.83
C PHE A 51 -1.22 -3.36 11.54
N ALA A 52 -0.69 -2.68 10.52
CA ALA A 52 -1.16 -2.76 9.15
C ALA A 52 -0.16 -3.55 8.31
N TYR A 53 -0.60 -4.72 7.86
CA TYR A 53 0.17 -5.61 7.01
C TYR A 53 -0.18 -5.40 5.54
N LEU A 54 0.83 -5.18 4.70
CA LEU A 54 0.72 -5.37 3.25
C LEU A 54 1.34 -6.71 2.90
N ILE A 55 0.56 -7.67 2.42
CA ILE A 55 1.05 -8.99 1.98
C ILE A 55 1.02 -9.04 0.46
N SER A 56 2.21 -9.02 -0.17
CA SER A 56 2.38 -9.07 -1.61
C SER A 56 2.68 -10.48 -2.12
N ALA A 57 1.97 -10.89 -3.16
CA ALA A 57 2.13 -12.17 -3.84
C ALA A 57 2.12 -12.00 -5.37
N SER A 58 2.65 -12.99 -6.07
CA SER A 58 2.63 -13.07 -7.53
C SER A 58 1.96 -14.38 -7.97
N LYS A 59 2.07 -14.68 -9.26
CA LYS A 59 1.59 -15.93 -9.86
C LYS A 59 2.13 -17.16 -9.12
N GLY A 60 1.24 -18.08 -8.75
CA GLY A 60 1.55 -19.32 -8.05
C GLY A 60 1.63 -19.21 -6.52
N ASP A 61 1.61 -17.98 -5.97
CA ASP A 61 1.82 -17.76 -4.53
C ASP A 61 0.52 -17.70 -3.72
N VAL A 62 -0.67 -17.81 -4.35
CA VAL A 62 -1.96 -17.59 -3.67
C VAL A 62 -2.13 -18.42 -2.41
N ASN A 63 -1.72 -19.69 -2.42
CA ASN A 63 -1.83 -20.57 -1.26
C ASN A 63 -0.84 -20.20 -0.15
N ARG A 64 0.35 -19.72 -0.51
CA ARG A 64 1.36 -19.25 0.45
C ARG A 64 0.93 -17.94 1.10
N LEU A 65 0.31 -17.04 0.32
CA LEU A 65 -0.32 -15.83 0.86
C LEU A 65 -1.43 -16.19 1.85
N LYS A 66 -2.36 -17.10 1.50
CA LYS A 66 -3.42 -17.57 2.41
C LYS A 66 -2.84 -18.12 3.71
N ARG A 67 -1.86 -19.03 3.59
CA ARG A 67 -1.16 -19.63 4.74
C ARG A 67 -0.50 -18.57 5.63
N THR A 68 0.15 -17.57 5.03
CA THR A 68 0.81 -16.49 5.77
C THR A 68 -0.22 -15.65 6.51
N LEU A 69 -1.27 -15.20 5.82
CA LEU A 69 -2.35 -14.42 6.42
C LEU A 69 -2.97 -15.14 7.61
N THR A 70 -3.33 -16.42 7.47
CA THR A 70 -3.90 -17.22 8.56
C THR A 70 -2.95 -17.30 9.76
N ALA A 71 -1.65 -17.42 9.54
CA ALA A 71 -0.66 -17.52 10.62
C ALA A 71 -0.47 -16.21 11.40
N ILE A 72 -0.69 -15.06 10.75
CA ILE A 72 -0.52 -13.73 11.37
C ILE A 72 -1.85 -13.04 11.68
N TYR A 73 -2.98 -13.71 11.49
CA TYR A 73 -4.29 -13.08 11.66
C TYR A 73 -4.58 -12.77 13.13
N HIS A 74 -5.01 -11.56 13.40
CA HIS A 74 -5.45 -11.10 14.71
C HIS A 74 -6.48 -9.96 14.52
N PRO A 75 -7.59 -9.93 15.29
CA PRO A 75 -8.66 -8.94 15.11
C PRO A 75 -8.23 -7.48 15.39
N ALA A 76 -7.12 -7.26 16.11
CA ALA A 76 -6.55 -5.93 16.35
C ALA A 76 -5.92 -5.28 15.11
N ASN A 77 -5.55 -6.09 14.12
CA ASN A 77 -4.68 -5.70 13.02
C ASN A 77 -5.46 -5.55 11.72
N TYR A 78 -4.79 -4.99 10.72
CA TYR A 78 -5.34 -4.70 9.40
C TYR A 78 -4.51 -5.38 8.34
N TYR A 79 -5.16 -5.97 7.33
CA TYR A 79 -4.49 -6.76 6.31
C TYR A 79 -4.91 -6.28 4.92
N LEU A 80 -3.94 -5.87 4.12
CA LEU A 80 -4.12 -5.57 2.71
C LEU A 80 -3.37 -6.59 1.88
N LEU A 81 -4.12 -7.36 1.09
CA LEU A 81 -3.61 -8.41 0.23
C LEU A 81 -3.42 -7.85 -1.17
N HIS A 82 -2.20 -7.95 -1.69
CA HIS A 82 -1.89 -7.57 -3.06
C HIS A 82 -1.42 -8.82 -3.81
N LEU A 83 -2.19 -9.20 -4.82
CA LEU A 83 -1.81 -10.22 -5.79
C LEU A 83 -1.54 -9.49 -7.10
N ASP A 84 -0.33 -9.57 -7.64
CA ASP A 84 0.08 -8.80 -8.81
C ASP A 84 -0.68 -9.19 -10.10
N LEU A 85 -0.44 -8.43 -11.17
CA LEU A 85 -1.11 -8.68 -12.45
C LEU A 85 -0.71 -9.99 -13.13
N GLU A 86 0.40 -10.63 -12.75
CA GLU A 86 0.81 -11.91 -13.36
C GLU A 86 -0.01 -13.09 -12.87
N ALA A 87 -0.59 -12.99 -11.67
CA ALA A 87 -1.48 -14.02 -11.17
C ALA A 87 -2.65 -14.25 -12.12
N THR A 88 -3.16 -15.47 -12.15
CA THR A 88 -4.26 -15.80 -13.07
C THR A 88 -5.61 -15.30 -12.54
N PRO A 89 -6.64 -15.15 -13.39
CA PRO A 89 -8.00 -14.86 -12.94
C PRO A 89 -8.51 -15.86 -11.89
N GLU A 90 -8.14 -17.14 -12.03
CA GLU A 90 -8.51 -18.20 -11.09
C GLU A 90 -7.86 -17.96 -9.72
N GLU A 91 -6.58 -17.57 -9.66
CA GLU A 91 -5.92 -17.24 -8.39
C GLU A 91 -6.55 -16.03 -7.70
N ARG A 92 -6.91 -15.00 -8.48
CA ARG A 92 -7.64 -13.83 -7.96
C ARG A 92 -9.02 -14.20 -7.43
N HIS A 93 -9.74 -15.06 -8.14
CA HIS A 93 -11.04 -15.56 -7.70
C HIS A 93 -10.90 -16.38 -6.41
N LEU A 94 -9.94 -17.31 -6.35
CA LEU A 94 -9.64 -18.12 -5.17
C LEU A 94 -9.27 -17.27 -3.95
N LEU A 95 -8.56 -16.15 -4.15
CA LEU A 95 -8.25 -15.23 -3.06
C LEU A 95 -9.49 -14.47 -2.59
N THR A 96 -10.30 -13.98 -3.54
CA THR A 96 -11.54 -13.25 -3.24
C THR A 96 -12.51 -14.13 -2.45
N GLN A 97 -12.73 -15.35 -2.93
CA GLN A 97 -13.58 -16.34 -2.28
C GLN A 97 -13.07 -16.67 -0.87
N PHE A 98 -11.75 -16.87 -0.70
CA PHE A 98 -11.18 -17.13 0.61
C PHE A 98 -11.43 -15.99 1.61
N VAL A 99 -11.36 -14.73 1.17
CA VAL A 99 -11.62 -13.59 2.04
C VAL A 99 -13.11 -13.43 2.35
N SER A 100 -13.99 -13.61 1.36
CA SER A 100 -15.45 -13.47 1.55
C SER A 100 -16.05 -14.59 2.39
N ASP A 101 -15.58 -15.82 2.21
CA ASP A 101 -16.19 -17.01 2.80
C ASP A 101 -15.66 -17.27 4.22
N HIS A 102 -14.56 -16.64 4.61
CA HIS A 102 -14.00 -16.82 5.94
C HIS A 102 -14.84 -16.08 7.00
N PRO A 103 -15.50 -16.78 7.94
CA PRO A 103 -16.49 -16.18 8.84
C PRO A 103 -15.88 -15.06 9.70
N THR A 104 -14.65 -15.25 10.18
CA THR A 104 -13.96 -14.24 10.99
C THR A 104 -13.60 -12.98 10.19
N PHE A 105 -13.14 -13.12 8.94
CA PHE A 105 -12.73 -11.96 8.14
C PHE A 105 -13.94 -11.13 7.76
N SER A 106 -15.05 -11.78 7.41
CA SER A 106 -16.32 -11.12 7.09
C SER A 106 -16.98 -10.48 8.31
N LEU A 107 -16.86 -11.09 9.49
CA LEU A 107 -17.38 -10.52 10.74
C LEU A 107 -16.59 -9.29 11.21
N ILE A 108 -15.26 -9.37 11.20
CA ILE A 108 -14.39 -8.30 11.71
C ILE A 108 -14.16 -7.21 10.65
N GLY A 109 -14.11 -7.58 9.37
CA GLY A 109 -13.97 -6.64 8.25
C GLY A 109 -12.58 -6.01 8.12
N ASN A 110 -11.53 -6.64 8.65
CA ASN A 110 -10.17 -6.10 8.71
C ASN A 110 -9.21 -6.66 7.64
N VAL A 111 -9.74 -7.35 6.62
CA VAL A 111 -8.97 -7.92 5.51
C VAL A 111 -9.50 -7.38 4.19
N TRP A 112 -8.62 -6.81 3.37
CA TRP A 112 -8.97 -6.26 2.06
C TRP A 112 -8.05 -6.77 0.96
N ILE A 113 -8.55 -6.78 -0.27
CA ILE A 113 -7.79 -7.13 -1.47
C ILE A 113 -7.62 -5.87 -2.33
N VAL A 114 -6.41 -5.63 -2.82
CA VAL A 114 -6.14 -4.61 -3.85
C VAL A 114 -6.74 -5.09 -5.17
N HIS A 115 -7.83 -4.46 -5.61
CA HIS A 115 -8.52 -4.85 -6.84
C HIS A 115 -7.80 -4.34 -8.10
N LYS A 116 -7.27 -3.11 -8.04
CA LYS A 116 -6.42 -2.55 -9.09
C LYS A 116 -4.98 -3.00 -8.87
N SER A 117 -4.70 -4.25 -9.21
CA SER A 117 -3.37 -4.84 -9.08
C SER A 117 -2.37 -4.10 -9.98
N ASN A 118 -1.18 -3.87 -9.43
CA ASN A 118 -0.03 -3.42 -10.19
C ASN A 118 0.72 -4.61 -10.80
N LEU A 119 1.36 -4.41 -11.94
CA LEU A 119 2.39 -5.32 -12.43
C LEU A 119 3.69 -5.01 -11.67
N VAL A 120 4.40 -6.04 -11.21
CA VAL A 120 5.61 -5.85 -10.40
C VAL A 120 6.79 -6.56 -11.03
N THR A 121 7.83 -5.79 -11.36
CA THR A 121 9.13 -6.31 -11.75
C THR A 121 10.03 -6.43 -10.53
N TYR A 122 10.60 -7.60 -10.32
CA TYR A 122 11.51 -7.84 -9.21
C TYR A 122 12.74 -6.92 -9.31
N ARG A 123 13.06 -6.20 -8.21
CA ARG A 123 14.12 -5.16 -8.11
C ARG A 123 13.84 -3.87 -8.88
N GLY A 124 12.67 -3.73 -9.49
CA GLY A 124 12.30 -2.56 -10.26
C GLY A 124 11.58 -1.52 -9.38
N PRO A 125 11.58 -0.24 -9.78
CA PRO A 125 10.77 0.83 -9.18
C PRO A 125 9.28 0.46 -8.96
N SER A 126 8.71 -0.38 -9.80
CA SER A 126 7.33 -0.89 -9.68
C SER A 126 7.04 -1.58 -8.33
N MET A 127 8.04 -2.22 -7.74
CA MET A 127 7.92 -2.84 -6.41
C MET A 127 7.69 -1.78 -5.33
N LEU A 128 8.50 -0.71 -5.33
CA LEU A 128 8.33 0.42 -4.40
C LEU A 128 7.00 1.14 -4.65
N SER A 129 6.66 1.40 -5.90
CA SER A 129 5.37 2.01 -6.28
C SER A 129 4.19 1.20 -5.75
N THR A 130 4.29 -0.14 -5.78
CA THR A 130 3.25 -1.04 -5.25
C THR A 130 3.16 -0.97 -3.73
N THR A 131 4.28 -0.94 -3.02
CA THR A 131 4.26 -0.73 -1.57
C THR A 131 3.64 0.61 -1.19
N LEU A 132 4.00 1.70 -1.89
CA LEU A 132 3.43 3.04 -1.68
C LEU A 132 1.93 3.08 -2.00
N HIS A 133 1.50 2.39 -3.05
CA HIS A 133 0.08 2.25 -3.38
C HIS A 133 -0.67 1.54 -2.23
N GLY A 134 -0.15 0.43 -1.71
CA GLY A 134 -0.73 -0.28 -0.58
C GLY A 134 -0.81 0.57 0.69
N LEU A 135 0.27 1.27 1.03
CA LEU A 135 0.31 2.23 2.14
C LEU A 135 -0.77 3.31 1.99
N SER A 136 -0.92 3.87 0.79
CA SER A 136 -1.92 4.91 0.53
C SER A 136 -3.35 4.42 0.76
N ILE A 137 -3.63 3.15 0.47
CA ILE A 137 -4.94 2.53 0.73
C ILE A 137 -5.14 2.35 2.23
N LEU A 138 -4.16 1.78 2.94
CA LEU A 138 -4.22 1.55 4.38
C LEU A 138 -4.42 2.86 5.15
N LEU A 139 -3.67 3.91 4.82
CA LEU A 139 -3.81 5.24 5.43
C LEU A 139 -5.20 5.87 5.24
N ARG A 140 -5.90 5.53 4.15
CA ARG A 140 -7.27 6.01 3.89
C ARG A 140 -8.35 5.17 4.55
N ARG A 141 -8.06 3.90 4.86
CA ARG A 141 -9.06 2.91 5.31
C ARG A 141 -9.09 2.70 6.80
N CYS A 142 -7.95 2.83 7.48
CA CYS A 142 -7.85 2.48 8.90
C CYS A 142 -6.81 3.35 9.62
N GLN A 143 -6.91 3.36 10.95
CA GLN A 143 -5.97 4.01 11.85
C GLN A 143 -5.15 2.93 12.55
N TRP A 144 -3.88 2.83 12.17
CA TRP A 144 -2.95 1.82 12.66
C TRP A 144 -1.70 2.47 13.23
N ASP A 145 -0.96 1.74 14.06
CA ASP A 145 0.21 2.27 14.77
C ASP A 145 1.53 1.88 14.07
N TRP A 146 1.60 0.68 13.50
CA TRP A 146 2.79 0.15 12.84
C TRP A 146 2.49 -0.43 11.46
N PHE A 147 3.39 -0.23 10.50
CA PHE A 147 3.28 -0.83 9.17
C PHE A 147 4.32 -1.93 8.98
N ILE A 148 3.91 -3.05 8.38
CA ILE A 148 4.79 -4.16 8.03
C ILE A 148 4.48 -4.62 6.61
N ASN A 149 5.49 -4.57 5.72
CA ASN A 149 5.39 -5.17 4.40
C ASN A 149 5.90 -6.62 4.44
N LEU A 150 5.14 -7.54 3.87
CA LEU A 150 5.46 -8.95 3.75
C LEU A 150 5.28 -9.40 2.30
N SER A 151 6.01 -10.43 1.93
CA SER A 151 5.79 -11.23 0.73
C SER A 151 5.11 -12.56 1.09
N ALA A 152 4.56 -13.25 0.11
CA ALA A 152 4.07 -14.63 0.28
C ALA A 152 5.17 -15.65 0.65
N SER A 153 6.45 -15.24 0.64
CA SER A 153 7.56 -16.09 1.07
C SER A 153 7.95 -15.92 2.53
N ASP A 154 7.43 -14.90 3.21
CA ASP A 154 7.72 -14.64 4.61
C ASP A 154 6.83 -15.49 5.53
N TYR A 155 7.29 -15.76 6.76
CA TYR A 155 6.52 -16.49 7.76
C TYR A 155 6.86 -16.01 9.17
N PRO A 156 5.88 -15.85 10.08
CA PRO A 156 6.13 -15.36 11.42
C PRO A 156 6.94 -16.38 12.24
N LEU A 157 7.86 -15.87 13.07
CA LEU A 157 8.59 -16.64 14.08
C LEU A 157 8.07 -16.41 15.51
N ILE A 158 7.20 -15.43 15.68
CA ILE A 158 6.58 -15.03 16.95
C ILE A 158 5.07 -14.90 16.77
N THR A 159 4.31 -15.05 17.85
CA THR A 159 2.85 -14.89 17.82
C THR A 159 2.46 -13.42 17.70
N GLN A 160 1.22 -13.17 17.28
CA GLN A 160 0.70 -11.79 17.22
C GLN A 160 0.56 -11.17 18.61
N ASP A 161 0.19 -11.96 19.63
CA ASP A 161 0.07 -11.48 21.01
C ASP A 161 1.42 -11.05 21.57
N ASP A 162 2.48 -11.82 21.30
CA ASP A 162 3.85 -11.47 21.69
C ASP A 162 4.32 -10.19 20.99
N LEU A 163 4.03 -10.06 19.69
CA LEU A 163 4.39 -8.88 18.91
C LEU A 163 3.65 -7.64 19.40
N ILE A 164 2.34 -7.74 19.68
CA ILE A 164 1.53 -6.66 20.26
C ILE A 164 2.09 -6.25 21.63
N THR A 165 2.44 -7.23 22.47
CA THR A 165 3.02 -6.99 23.79
C THR A 165 4.36 -6.27 23.67
N ALA A 166 5.27 -6.76 22.83
CA ALA A 166 6.59 -6.17 22.64
C ALA A 166 6.53 -4.73 22.13
N PHE A 167 5.61 -4.43 21.19
CA PHE A 167 5.47 -3.09 20.60
C PHE A 167 4.60 -2.14 21.42
N SER A 168 3.83 -2.63 22.40
CA SER A 168 2.93 -1.81 23.21
C SER A 168 3.64 -0.62 23.85
N ASN A 169 4.84 -0.83 24.38
CA ASN A 169 5.63 0.14 25.14
C ASN A 169 6.64 0.94 24.29
N LEU A 170 6.75 0.69 22.99
CA LEU A 170 7.71 1.38 22.13
C LEU A 170 7.21 2.78 21.73
N PRO A 171 8.08 3.81 21.69
CA PRO A 171 7.71 5.10 21.13
C PRO A 171 7.21 4.97 19.68
N ARG A 172 6.08 5.62 19.34
CA ARG A 172 5.41 5.50 18.02
C ARG A 172 6.07 6.32 16.91
N ASP A 173 7.09 7.09 17.24
CA ASP A 173 7.93 7.87 16.33
C ASP A 173 9.14 7.09 15.81
N LEU A 174 9.27 5.80 16.16
CA LEU A 174 10.34 4.93 15.69
C LEU A 174 10.01 4.25 14.36
N SER A 175 11.06 3.85 13.64
CA SER A 175 10.96 3.01 12.44
C SER A 175 12.08 1.97 12.42
N PHE A 176 11.72 0.72 12.12
CA PHE A 176 12.65 -0.40 12.07
C PHE A 176 12.98 -0.74 10.62
N VAL A 177 14.06 -0.16 10.11
CA VAL A 177 14.53 -0.39 8.74
C VAL A 177 16.00 -0.76 8.78
N GLU A 178 16.37 -1.87 8.14
CA GLU A 178 17.77 -2.26 8.01
C GLU A 178 18.51 -1.19 7.18
N HIS A 179 19.54 -0.58 7.76
CA HIS A 179 20.38 0.41 7.10
C HIS A 179 21.83 -0.06 7.07
N THR A 180 22.48 0.10 5.91
CA THR A 180 23.92 -0.11 5.77
C THR A 180 24.54 0.95 4.87
N SER A 181 25.62 1.58 5.34
CA SER A 181 26.45 2.47 4.53
C SER A 181 27.38 1.70 3.57
N HIS A 182 27.53 0.39 3.76
CA HIS A 182 28.40 -0.47 2.96
C HIS A 182 27.57 -1.32 1.99
N LEU A 183 27.19 -0.70 0.87
CA LEU A 183 26.36 -1.35 -0.16
C LEU A 183 27.11 -2.47 -0.92
N GLY A 184 28.44 -2.51 -0.89
CA GLY A 184 29.24 -3.58 -1.49
C GLY A 184 28.88 -3.82 -2.96
N TRP A 185 28.61 -5.07 -3.34
CA TRP A 185 28.18 -5.40 -4.71
C TRP A 185 26.84 -4.77 -5.12
N LYS A 186 25.97 -4.39 -4.16
CA LYS A 186 24.65 -3.79 -4.45
C LYS A 186 24.81 -2.43 -5.13
N ILE A 187 25.87 -1.66 -4.84
CA ILE A 187 26.09 -0.34 -5.49
C ILE A 187 26.16 -0.48 -7.01
N ARG A 188 26.93 -1.46 -7.51
CA ARG A 188 27.13 -1.69 -8.94
C ARG A 188 25.91 -2.32 -9.61
N LYS A 189 25.18 -3.18 -8.89
CA LYS A 189 24.05 -3.93 -9.47
C LYS A 189 22.68 -3.27 -9.32
N ARG A 190 22.50 -2.36 -8.35
CA ARG A 190 21.19 -1.81 -7.97
C ARG A 190 21.12 -0.28 -7.86
N ALA A 191 22.22 0.39 -7.52
CA ALA A 191 22.20 1.84 -7.28
C ALA A 191 22.74 2.67 -8.47
N ARG A 192 23.80 2.20 -9.13
CA ARG A 192 24.44 2.91 -10.25
C ARG A 192 23.78 2.74 -11.62
N PRO A 193 23.28 1.54 -11.99
CA PRO A 193 22.67 1.37 -13.32
C PRO A 193 21.42 2.22 -13.48
N ILE A 194 21.18 2.68 -14.70
CA ILE A 194 19.87 3.21 -15.07
C ILE A 194 18.93 2.01 -15.15
N ILE A 195 17.83 2.06 -14.40
CA ILE A 195 16.86 0.97 -14.34
C ILE A 195 15.63 1.40 -15.14
N ILE A 196 15.36 0.70 -16.23
CA ILE A 196 14.10 0.82 -16.96
C ILE A 196 13.22 -0.34 -16.52
N ASP A 197 12.07 -0.02 -15.94
CA ASP A 197 11.10 -0.99 -15.45
C ASP A 197 9.93 -1.15 -16.43
N PRO A 198 9.87 -2.27 -17.18
CA PRO A 198 8.81 -2.53 -18.16
C PRO A 198 7.42 -2.49 -17.54
N ALA A 199 7.27 -2.89 -16.26
CA ALA A 199 5.98 -2.95 -15.60
C ALA A 199 5.31 -1.58 -15.38
N LEU A 200 6.04 -0.47 -15.58
CA LEU A 200 5.49 0.88 -15.50
C LEU A 200 4.80 1.34 -16.80
N TYR A 201 5.13 0.75 -17.95
CA TYR A 201 4.64 1.21 -19.25
C TYR A 201 4.19 0.08 -20.20
N SER A 202 4.39 -1.18 -19.83
CA SER A 202 4.05 -2.37 -20.62
C SER A 202 3.36 -3.41 -19.74
N LEU A 203 2.40 -4.14 -20.32
CA LEU A 203 1.76 -5.30 -19.70
C LEU A 203 2.55 -6.60 -19.90
N ASN A 204 3.48 -6.61 -20.86
CA ASN A 204 4.41 -7.72 -21.03
C ASN A 204 5.56 -7.55 -20.04
N LYS A 205 5.57 -8.38 -18.98
CA LYS A 205 6.67 -8.39 -18.02
C LYS A 205 7.93 -8.90 -18.71
N SER A 206 9.01 -8.16 -18.55
CA SER A 206 10.36 -8.59 -18.86
C SER A 206 11.29 -8.21 -17.71
N GLU A 207 12.50 -8.76 -17.71
CA GLU A 207 13.50 -8.35 -16.72
C GLU A 207 13.84 -6.87 -16.88
N ILE A 208 14.34 -6.28 -15.79
CA ILE A 208 14.85 -4.91 -15.80
C ILE A 208 15.92 -4.77 -16.88
N ILE A 209 15.76 -3.77 -17.74
CA ILE A 209 16.81 -3.35 -18.68
C ILE A 209 17.77 -2.44 -17.91
N ARG A 210 19.06 -2.76 -17.98
CA ARG A 210 20.15 -2.07 -17.27
C ARG A 210 21.14 -1.42 -18.22
#